data_AF-A0A7J9IFX1-F1
#
_entry.id   AF-A0A7J9IFX1-F1
#
_cell.length_a   1.000
_cell.length_b   1.000
_cell.length_c   1.000
_cell.angle_alpha   90.00
_cell.angle_beta   90.00
_cell.angle_gamma   90.00
#
_symmetry.space_group_name_H-M   'P 1'
#
loop_
_entity.id
_entity.type
_entity.pdbx_description
1 polymer ?
#
loop_
_entity_poly.entity_id
_entity_poly.type
_entity_poly.pdbx_seq_one_letter_code
_entity_poly.pdbx_strand_id
1 'polypeptide(L)'
;MSISGNKSIVVRWVFAEDLNSELSLIKAAILSLVTNCHYMKSNVYALQIIQLSLSLSDAQGNLLVFDSPFSYIWEFNFRDFDINQDCYASDTVELLKLQGIDFEKNKEKGIDSKDFAKKLWDYGLVFNCYDLKSITWITFYGAYDFGFMLKILTQS
;
A
#
# COMPACT_ATOMS: atom_id res chain seq x y z
N MET A 1 -1.31 -19.06 -3.21
CA MET A 1 -2.73 -18.91 -3.59
C MET A 1 -2.76 -18.33 -5.00
N SER A 2 -3.14 -19.14 -5.98
CA SER A 2 -3.15 -18.75 -7.40
C SER A 2 -4.36 -17.86 -7.69
N ILE A 3 -4.12 -16.63 -8.14
CA ILE A 3 -5.13 -15.83 -8.84
C ILE A 3 -4.46 -15.27 -10.10
N SER A 4 -4.34 -16.10 -11.15
CA SER A 4 -4.15 -15.61 -12.51
C SER A 4 -5.37 -15.99 -13.35
N GLY A 5 -6.48 -15.30 -13.12
CA GLY A 5 -7.55 -15.26 -14.11
C GLY A 5 -7.04 -14.45 -15.30
N ASN A 6 -6.51 -15.13 -16.31
CA ASN A 6 -6.02 -14.50 -17.53
C ASN A 6 -7.23 -13.95 -18.31
N LYS A 7 -7.67 -12.72 -17.97
CA LYS A 7 -8.77 -12.06 -18.66
C LYS A 7 -8.32 -11.71 -20.07
N SER A 8 -9.03 -12.20 -21.08
CA SER A 8 -8.79 -11.84 -22.47
C SER A 8 -9.04 -10.34 -22.65
N ILE A 9 -8.10 -9.65 -23.31
CA ILE A 9 -8.27 -8.26 -23.72
C ILE A 9 -9.11 -8.26 -25.00
N VAL A 10 -10.23 -7.54 -24.97
CA VAL A 10 -11.13 -7.39 -26.13
C VAL A 10 -11.17 -5.92 -26.53
N VAL A 11 -10.87 -5.62 -27.79
CA VAL A 11 -11.05 -4.29 -28.38
C VAL A 11 -12.48 -4.20 -28.92
N ARG A 12 -13.25 -3.22 -28.43
CA ARG A 12 -14.63 -2.97 -28.87
C ARG A 12 -14.64 -1.79 -29.83
N TRP A 13 -15.05 -2.03 -31.06
CA TRP A 13 -15.24 -0.99 -32.07
C TRP A 13 -16.62 -0.38 -31.87
N VAL A 14 -16.69 0.95 -31.74
CA VAL A 14 -17.92 1.69 -31.44
C VAL A 14 -18.36 2.45 -32.69
N PHE A 15 -19.61 2.28 -33.09
CA PHE A 15 -20.26 2.93 -34.23
C PHE A 15 -21.45 3.79 -33.75
N ALA A 16 -22.09 4.52 -34.68
CA ALA A 16 -23.19 5.43 -34.30
C ALA A 16 -24.40 4.69 -33.67
N GLU A 17 -24.64 3.45 -34.09
CA GLU A 17 -25.76 2.61 -33.64
C GLU A 17 -25.61 2.06 -32.21
N ASP A 18 -24.39 1.90 -31.71
CA ASP A 18 -24.10 1.33 -30.38
C ASP A 18 -23.46 2.33 -29.39
N LEU A 19 -23.22 3.58 -29.82
CA LEU A 19 -22.59 4.64 -29.02
C LEU A 19 -23.21 4.80 -27.62
N ASN A 20 -24.55 4.83 -27.52
CA ASN A 20 -25.23 5.02 -26.24
C ASN A 20 -25.06 3.83 -25.27
N SER A 21 -25.09 2.61 -25.79
CA SER A 21 -24.82 1.40 -24.98
C SER A 21 -23.38 1.35 -24.52
N GLU A 22 -22.43 1.70 -25.38
CA GLU A 22 -21.00 1.73 -25.05
C GLU A 22 -20.67 2.80 -24.02
N LEU A 23 -21.22 4.01 -24.17
CA LEU A 23 -21.05 5.08 -23.17
C LEU A 23 -21.67 4.72 -21.83
N SER A 24 -22.77 3.97 -21.80
CA SER A 24 -23.39 3.48 -20.56
C SER A 24 -22.49 2.48 -19.83
N LEU A 25 -21.83 1.58 -20.56
CA LEU A 25 -20.86 0.64 -19.99
C LEU A 25 -19.61 1.35 -19.47
N ILE A 26 -19.09 2.33 -20.22
CA ILE A 26 -17.97 3.17 -19.78
C ILE A 26 -18.36 3.93 -18.49
N LYS A 27 -19.56 4.53 -18.44
CA LYS A 27 -20.05 5.23 -17.25
C LYS A 27 -20.17 4.31 -16.04
N ALA A 28 -20.69 3.09 -16.22
CA ALA A 28 -20.79 2.10 -15.15
C ALA A 28 -19.39 1.67 -14.65
N ALA A 29 -18.43 1.46 -15.56
CA ALA A 29 -17.05 1.15 -15.21
C ALA A 29 -16.38 2.28 -14.44
N ILE A 30 -16.55 3.53 -14.88
CA ILE A 30 -16.06 4.72 -14.16
C ILE A 30 -16.70 4.82 -12.78
N LEU A 31 -18.02 4.66 -12.67
CA LEU A 31 -18.72 4.73 -11.38
C LEU A 31 -18.23 3.65 -10.41
N SER A 32 -18.03 2.42 -10.89
CA SER A 32 -17.45 1.32 -10.12
C SER A 32 -16.04 1.66 -9.63
N LEU A 33 -15.19 2.22 -10.51
CA LEU A 33 -13.84 2.65 -10.16
C LEU A 33 -13.83 3.76 -9.11
N VAL A 34 -14.67 4.79 -9.28
CA VAL A 34 -14.81 5.91 -8.33
C VAL A 34 -15.32 5.43 -6.98
N THR A 35 -16.31 4.53 -6.98
CA THR A 35 -16.91 3.98 -5.77
C THR A 35 -15.87 3.14 -5.01
N ASN A 36 -15.10 2.30 -5.72
CA ASN A 36 -13.99 1.57 -5.13
C ASN A 36 -12.94 2.52 -4.53
N CYS A 37 -12.56 3.57 -5.24
CA CYS A 37 -11.65 4.60 -4.73
C CYS A 37 -12.17 5.26 -3.44
N HIS A 38 -13.47 5.57 -3.40
CA HIS A 38 -14.11 6.15 -2.23
C HIS A 38 -14.09 5.18 -1.03
N TYR A 39 -14.44 3.90 -1.22
CA TYR A 39 -14.36 2.90 -0.15
C TYR A 39 -12.93 2.71 0.35
N MET A 40 -11.95 2.61 -0.55
CA MET A 40 -10.54 2.51 -0.15
C MET A 40 -10.10 3.73 0.67
N LYS A 41 -10.45 4.95 0.22
CA LYS A 41 -10.12 6.18 0.94
C LYS A 41 -10.74 6.19 2.34
N SER A 42 -12.01 5.84 2.47
CA SER A 42 -12.68 5.74 3.77
C SER A 42 -12.04 4.70 4.68
N ASN A 43 -11.66 3.54 4.15
CA ASN A 43 -10.99 2.49 4.91
C ASN A 43 -9.60 2.93 5.37
N VAL A 44 -8.79 3.48 4.47
CA VAL A 44 -7.46 4.03 4.81
C VAL A 44 -7.58 5.10 5.88
N TYR A 45 -8.60 5.96 5.80
CA TYR A 45 -8.84 6.98 6.82
C TYR A 45 -9.18 6.37 8.18
N ALA A 46 -10.07 5.38 8.22
CA ALA A 46 -10.57 4.77 9.44
C ALA A 46 -9.62 3.77 10.11
N LEU A 47 -8.71 3.14 9.35
CA LEU A 47 -7.84 2.07 9.84
C LEU A 47 -6.45 2.59 10.22
N GLN A 48 -5.82 1.92 11.18
CA GLN A 48 -4.44 2.21 11.57
C GLN A 48 -3.46 1.28 10.86
N ILE A 49 -2.26 1.80 10.58
CA ILE A 49 -1.17 0.97 10.06
C ILE A 49 -0.63 0.07 11.18
N ILE A 50 -0.34 -1.19 10.85
CA ILE A 50 0.24 -2.17 11.78
C ILE A 50 1.70 -2.42 11.44
N GLN A 51 2.00 -2.62 10.15
CA GLN A 51 3.33 -2.94 9.67
C GLN A 51 3.56 -2.37 8.26
N LEU A 52 4.81 -2.05 7.92
CA LEU A 52 5.27 -1.69 6.58
C LEU A 52 6.57 -2.43 6.28
N SER A 53 6.62 -3.17 5.19
CA SER A 53 7.84 -3.84 4.73
C SER A 53 8.46 -3.07 3.56
N LEU A 54 9.76 -2.82 3.63
CA LEU A 54 10.54 -2.10 2.61
C LEU A 54 11.71 -2.96 2.16
N SER A 55 11.95 -3.00 0.86
CA SER A 55 13.12 -3.64 0.27
C SER A 55 13.70 -2.75 -0.83
N LEU A 56 15.01 -2.87 -1.06
CA LEU A 56 15.74 -2.10 -2.05
C LEU A 56 16.41 -3.04 -3.03
N SER A 57 16.27 -2.73 -4.32
CA SER A 57 16.91 -3.46 -5.41
C SER A 57 17.54 -2.49 -6.42
N ASP A 58 18.52 -2.99 -7.17
CA ASP A 58 18.97 -2.33 -8.39
C ASP A 58 17.89 -2.42 -9.50
N ALA A 59 18.18 -1.81 -10.66
CA ALA A 59 17.29 -1.80 -11.81
C ALA A 59 17.09 -3.19 -12.46
N GLN A 60 17.94 -4.17 -12.12
CA GLN A 60 17.87 -5.55 -12.58
C GLN A 60 17.08 -6.43 -11.60
N GLY A 61 16.65 -5.88 -10.47
CA GLY A 61 15.91 -6.61 -9.43
C GLY A 61 16.81 -7.36 -8.44
N ASN A 62 18.13 -7.13 -8.46
CA ASN A 62 19.02 -7.70 -7.46
C ASN A 62 18.89 -6.89 -6.17
N LEU A 63 18.66 -7.58 -5.04
CA LEU A 63 18.63 -6.93 -3.74
C LEU A 63 19.99 -6.33 -3.39
N LEU A 64 19.99 -5.21 -2.68
CA LEU A 64 21.22 -4.61 -2.21
C LEU A 64 21.97 -5.57 -1.29
N VAL A 65 23.24 -5.81 -1.62
CA VAL A 65 24.21 -6.53 -0.80
C VAL A 65 25.10 -5.46 -0.17
N PHE A 66 25.12 -5.39 1.16
CA PHE A 66 26.00 -4.47 1.88
C PHE A 66 27.41 -5.08 1.94
N ASP A 67 28.31 -4.57 2.79
CA ASP A 67 29.59 -5.23 3.11
C ASP A 67 29.39 -6.56 3.88
N SER A 68 28.34 -7.31 3.57
CA SER A 68 27.92 -8.57 4.17
C SER A 68 27.36 -9.48 3.07
N PRO A 69 27.37 -10.81 3.24
CA PRO A 69 26.79 -11.75 2.27
C PRO A 69 25.25 -11.78 2.30
N PHE A 70 24.60 -10.80 2.95
CA PHE A 70 23.17 -10.82 3.21
C PHE A 70 22.45 -9.70 2.45
N SER A 71 21.25 -10.01 1.98
CA SER A 71 20.27 -9.03 1.53
C SER A 71 19.29 -8.72 2.66
N TYR A 72 18.75 -7.51 2.67
CA TYR A 72 17.91 -7.03 3.76
C TYR A 72 16.53 -6.62 3.27
N ILE A 73 15.54 -6.97 4.06
CA ILE A 73 14.17 -6.46 4.00
C ILE A 73 13.91 -5.88 5.38
N TRP A 74 13.46 -4.63 5.42
CA TRP A 74 13.11 -3.97 6.67
C TRP A 74 11.62 -4.10 6.91
N GLU A 75 11.25 -4.52 8.10
CA GLU A 75 9.85 -4.56 8.52
C GLU A 75 9.64 -3.61 9.70
N PHE A 76 8.95 -2.51 9.43
CA PHE A 76 8.62 -1.49 10.41
C PHE A 76 7.30 -1.86 11.08
N ASN A 77 7.31 -1.98 12.40
CA ASN A 77 6.13 -2.29 13.20
C ASN A 77 5.67 -1.03 13.92
N PHE A 78 4.38 -0.71 13.84
CA PHE A 78 3.82 0.55 14.33
C PHE A 78 3.01 0.38 15.61
N ARG A 79 3.03 1.40 16.47
CA ARG A 79 2.26 1.41 17.74
C ARG A 79 0.85 1.97 17.59
N ASP A 80 0.53 2.50 16.42
CA ASP A 80 -0.69 3.26 16.13
C ASP A 80 -1.96 2.43 16.26
N PHE A 81 -1.88 1.10 16.10
CA PHE A 81 -3.02 0.19 16.21
C PHE A 81 -3.17 -0.38 17.63
N ASP A 82 -4.35 -0.22 18.21
CA ASP A 82 -4.78 -0.84 19.46
C ASP A 82 -5.99 -1.74 19.24
N ILE A 83 -5.80 -3.05 19.44
CA ILE A 83 -6.84 -4.07 19.27
C ILE A 83 -8.08 -3.84 20.14
N ASN A 84 -7.98 -3.05 21.22
CA ASN A 84 -9.09 -2.79 22.13
C ASN A 84 -9.87 -1.51 21.77
N GLN A 85 -9.35 -0.67 20.89
CA GLN A 85 -9.92 0.66 20.58
C GLN A 85 -10.23 0.85 19.09
N ASP A 86 -9.39 0.31 18.21
CA ASP A 86 -9.49 0.56 16.77
C ASP A 86 -10.43 -0.41 16.05
N CYS A 87 -10.96 0.04 14.92
CA CYS A 87 -11.72 -0.83 14.02
C CYS A 87 -10.77 -1.78 13.27
N TYR A 88 -11.18 -3.04 13.16
CA TYR A 88 -10.46 -4.05 12.39
C TYR A 88 -11.41 -5.14 11.87
N ALA A 89 -10.97 -5.89 10.86
CA ALA A 89 -11.61 -7.12 10.43
C ALA A 89 -11.03 -8.29 11.25
N SER A 90 -11.88 -9.07 11.92
CA SER A 90 -11.45 -10.16 12.82
C SER A 90 -10.56 -11.18 12.09
N ASP A 91 -10.98 -11.61 10.90
CA ASP A 91 -10.24 -12.56 10.06
C ASP A 91 -8.82 -12.05 9.72
N THR A 92 -8.67 -10.74 9.50
CA THR A 92 -7.37 -10.12 9.21
C THR A 92 -6.47 -10.12 10.45
N VAL A 93 -7.01 -9.79 11.63
CA VAL A 93 -6.23 -9.81 12.88
C VAL A 93 -5.80 -11.23 13.24
N GLU A 94 -6.67 -12.22 13.09
CA GLU A 94 -6.33 -13.63 13.32
C GLU A 94 -5.24 -14.10 12.37
N LEU A 95 -5.34 -13.76 11.07
CA LEU A 95 -4.31 -14.06 10.09
C LEU A 95 -2.96 -13.43 10.47
N LEU A 96 -2.96 -12.15 10.87
CA LEU A 96 -1.73 -11.44 11.28
C LEU A 96 -1.10 -12.06 12.53
N LYS A 97 -1.91 -12.49 13.51
CA LYS A 97 -1.40 -13.24 14.69
C LYS A 97 -0.75 -14.56 14.26
N LEU A 98 -1.37 -15.29 13.33
CA LEU A 98 -0.82 -16.54 12.79
C LEU A 98 0.49 -16.32 12.01
N GLN A 99 0.64 -15.15 11.39
CA GLN A 99 1.88 -14.74 10.73
C GLN A 99 2.96 -14.24 11.71
N GLY A 100 2.67 -14.21 13.01
CA GLY A 100 3.64 -13.88 14.07
C GLY A 100 3.62 -12.42 14.52
N ILE A 101 2.59 -11.64 14.15
CA ILE A 101 2.44 -10.27 14.65
C ILE A 101 2.04 -10.28 16.12
N ASP A 102 2.87 -9.64 16.93
CA ASP A 102 2.62 -9.39 18.35
C ASP A 102 2.08 -7.97 18.54
N PHE A 103 0.76 -7.86 18.61
CA PHE A 103 0.06 -6.59 18.74
C PHE A 103 0.37 -5.85 20.05
N GLU A 104 0.60 -6.57 21.14
CA GLU A 104 0.95 -5.95 22.42
C GLU A 104 2.36 -5.38 22.38
N LYS A 105 3.32 -6.12 21.80
CA LYS A 105 4.67 -5.61 21.57
C LYS A 105 4.68 -4.42 20.61
N ASN A 106 3.83 -4.44 19.58
CA ASN A 106 3.69 -3.31 18.65
C ASN A 106 3.18 -2.07 19.40
N LYS A 107 2.15 -2.21 20.23
CA LYS A 107 1.63 -1.10 21.04
C LYS A 107 2.66 -0.54 22.03
N GLU A 108 3.43 -1.41 22.68
CA GLU A 108 4.42 -1.00 23.69
C GLU A 108 5.70 -0.40 23.05
N LYS A 109 6.22 -1.03 21.98
CA LYS A 109 7.57 -0.79 21.45
C LYS A 109 7.60 -0.39 19.98
N GLY A 110 6.45 -0.37 19.32
CA GLY A 110 6.33 -0.01 17.92
C GLY A 110 6.72 1.45 17.66
N ILE A 111 6.91 1.75 16.39
CA ILE A 111 7.26 3.08 15.90
C ILE A 111 5.98 3.91 15.85
N ASP A 112 6.06 5.18 16.27
CA ASP A 112 4.98 6.14 16.00
C ASP A 112 5.00 6.52 14.52
N SER A 113 3.88 6.36 13.82
CA SER A 113 3.83 6.58 12.37
C SER A 113 4.19 8.01 11.96
N LYS A 114 3.89 9.02 12.79
CA LYS A 114 4.24 10.42 12.51
C LYS A 114 5.73 10.66 12.65
N ASP A 115 6.35 10.08 13.67
CA ASP A 115 7.80 10.12 13.84
C ASP A 115 8.51 9.41 12.67
N PHE A 116 7.96 8.29 12.19
CA PHE A 116 8.45 7.60 11.01
C PHE A 116 8.36 8.46 9.75
N ALA A 117 7.21 9.10 9.51
CA ALA A 117 6.99 9.99 8.38
C ALA A 117 8.01 11.14 8.36
N LYS A 118 8.22 11.77 9.51
CA LYS A 118 9.19 12.85 9.66
C LYS A 118 10.61 12.38 9.35
N LYS A 119 11.02 11.21 9.86
CA LYS A 119 12.34 10.66 9.57
C LYS A 119 12.51 10.33 8.09
N LEU A 120 11.53 9.68 7.47
CA LEU A 120 11.56 9.41 6.03
C LEU A 120 11.78 10.68 5.21
N TRP A 121 11.12 11.77 5.59
CA TRP A 121 11.29 13.08 4.97
C TRP A 121 12.70 13.64 5.20
N ASP A 122 13.15 13.67 6.46
CA ASP A 122 14.46 14.22 6.85
C ASP A 122 15.63 13.47 6.18
N TYR A 123 15.50 12.16 5.95
CA TYR A 123 16.47 11.33 5.23
C TYR A 123 16.32 11.37 3.70
N GLY A 124 15.37 12.16 3.15
CA GLY A 124 15.21 12.35 1.72
C GLY A 124 14.66 11.13 0.97
N LEU A 125 13.94 10.24 1.64
CA LEU A 125 13.45 8.98 1.07
C LEU A 125 12.08 9.11 0.38
N VAL A 126 11.33 10.19 0.64
CA VAL A 126 9.92 10.33 0.21
C VAL A 126 9.78 10.95 -1.18
N PHE A 127 10.66 11.89 -1.52
CA PHE A 127 10.67 12.56 -2.80
C PHE A 127 12.12 12.65 -3.27
N ASN A 128 12.34 12.65 -4.59
CA ASN A 128 13.65 12.81 -5.23
C ASN A 128 14.29 14.19 -4.92
N CYS A 129 14.54 14.49 -3.64
CA CYS A 129 15.29 15.65 -3.17
C CYS A 129 16.73 15.21 -2.86
N TYR A 130 17.69 16.11 -3.10
CA TYR A 130 19.14 15.84 -3.07
C TYR A 130 19.60 14.81 -4.13
N ASP A 131 20.76 14.17 -3.95
CA ASP A 131 21.45 13.31 -4.95
C ASP A 131 20.70 12.00 -5.30
N LEU A 132 19.54 11.73 -4.67
CA LEU A 132 18.70 10.54 -4.88
C LEU A 132 17.69 10.72 -6.02
N LYS A 133 18.10 11.26 -7.17
CA LYS A 133 17.19 11.65 -8.28
C LYS A 133 16.51 10.52 -9.06
N SER A 134 16.60 9.26 -8.61
CA SER A 134 16.10 8.12 -9.38
C SER A 134 15.60 6.96 -8.50
N ILE A 135 14.79 7.24 -7.48
CA ILE A 135 14.08 6.18 -6.74
C ILE A 135 12.78 5.84 -7.46
N THR A 136 12.60 4.56 -7.79
CA THR A 136 11.35 4.01 -8.34
C THR A 136 10.66 3.19 -7.27
N TRP A 137 9.45 3.62 -6.88
CA TRP A 137 8.62 2.89 -5.92
C TRP A 137 7.83 1.78 -6.62
N ILE A 138 7.89 0.57 -6.06
CA ILE A 138 7.12 -0.59 -6.52
C ILE A 138 6.25 -1.07 -5.36
N THR A 139 4.97 -1.31 -5.65
CA THR A 139 3.96 -1.77 -4.67
C THR A 139 3.11 -2.87 -5.29
N PHE A 140 2.52 -3.76 -4.49
CA PHE A 140 1.67 -4.86 -4.97
C PHE A 140 0.28 -4.77 -4.31
N TYR A 141 -0.80 -4.68 -5.11
CA TYR A 141 -2.11 -4.14 -4.65
C TYR A 141 -2.02 -2.67 -4.19
N GLY A 142 -1.18 -1.89 -4.86
CA GLY A 142 -0.63 -0.63 -4.38
C GLY A 142 -1.59 0.50 -3.99
N ALA A 143 -2.88 0.43 -4.30
CA ALA A 143 -3.78 1.53 -3.94
C ALA A 143 -3.98 1.68 -2.42
N TYR A 144 -4.00 0.57 -1.67
CA TYR A 144 -4.02 0.61 -0.21
C TYR A 144 -2.66 0.99 0.35
N ASP A 145 -1.56 0.39 -0.16
CA ASP A 145 -0.19 0.68 0.29
C ASP A 145 0.16 2.16 0.11
N PHE A 146 -0.10 2.74 -1.08
CA PHE A 146 0.07 4.16 -1.32
C PHE A 146 -0.89 5.00 -0.48
N GLY A 147 -2.12 4.54 -0.26
CA GLY A 147 -3.08 5.23 0.59
C GLY A 147 -2.58 5.38 2.04
N PHE A 148 -2.10 4.30 2.64
CA PHE A 148 -1.51 4.33 3.98
C PHE A 148 -0.22 5.14 4.01
N MET A 149 0.66 4.98 3.01
CA MET A 149 1.87 5.78 2.92
C MET A 149 1.56 7.28 2.81
N LEU A 150 0.59 7.67 1.97
CA LEU A 150 0.09 9.05 1.89
C LEU A 150 -0.43 9.52 3.25
N LYS A 151 -1.35 8.76 3.87
CA LYS A 151 -1.91 9.09 5.21
C LYS A 151 -0.81 9.37 6.24
N ILE A 152 0.23 8.54 6.28
CA ILE A 152 1.37 8.69 7.20
C ILE A 152 2.15 9.96 6.88
N LEU A 153 2.45 10.19 5.59
CA LEU A 153 3.24 11.34 5.14
C LEU A 153 2.50 12.68 5.26
N THR A 154 1.18 12.70 5.06
CA THR A 154 0.35 13.90 5.14
C THR A 154 -0.27 14.12 6.50
N GLN A 155 -0.13 13.17 7.42
CA GLN A 155 -0.74 13.18 8.75
C GLN A 155 -2.26 13.45 8.72
N SER A 156 -2.96 12.91 7.72
CA SER A 156 -4.37 13.20 7.42
C SER A 156 -5.30 12.06 7.77
#